data_AF-A0A3B0YFE2-F1
#
_entry.id   AF-A0A3B0YFE2-F1
#
_cell.length_a   1.000
_cell.length_b   1.000
_cell.length_c   1.000
_cell.angle_alpha   90.00
_cell.angle_beta   90.00
_cell.angle_gamma   90.00
#
_symmetry.space_group_name_H-M   'P 1'
#
loop_
_entity.id
_entity.type
_entity.pdbx_description
1 polymer ?
#
loop_
_entity_poly.entity_id
_entity_poly.type
_entity_poly.pdbx_seq_one_letter_code
_entity_poly.pdbx_strand_id
1 'polypeptide(L)'
;MSLKKTRKARINLPLEQKLEYAKLMVVEGYSTRQIMEISGAGATAVGRWKSQYQQELKGHTPEGKKALTEDQQRIQQLEKQLWREKRDNEILKKATALFIRDNNEFS
;
A
#
# COMPACT_ATOMS: atom_id res chain seq x y z
N MET A 1 11.82 7.27 -37.91
CA MET A 1 11.66 8.38 -36.93
C MET A 1 11.22 7.81 -35.59
N SER A 2 12.11 7.70 -34.61
CA SER A 2 11.75 7.23 -33.27
C SER A 2 11.26 8.42 -32.44
N LEU A 3 9.97 8.42 -32.08
CA LEU A 3 9.37 9.44 -31.23
C LEU A 3 10.00 9.35 -29.84
N LYS A 4 10.88 10.30 -29.51
CA LYS A 4 11.44 10.45 -28.16
C LYS A 4 10.29 10.71 -27.18
N LYS A 5 9.90 9.70 -26.42
CA LYS A 5 8.86 9.80 -25.39
C LYS A 5 9.39 10.65 -24.23
N THR A 6 9.05 11.95 -24.22
CA THR A 6 9.36 12.84 -23.10
C THR A 6 8.63 12.34 -21.85
N ARG A 7 9.34 12.15 -20.73
CA ARG A 7 8.72 11.71 -19.48
C ARG A 7 7.91 12.88 -18.93
N LYS A 8 6.61 12.68 -18.72
CA LYS A 8 5.78 13.64 -17.97
C LYS A 8 6.35 13.83 -16.56
N ALA A 9 6.33 15.06 -16.06
CA ALA A 9 6.77 15.40 -14.71
C ALA A 9 5.99 14.58 -13.66
N ARG A 10 6.66 14.24 -12.56
CA ARG A 10 6.05 13.43 -11.49
C ARG A 10 5.09 14.30 -10.68
N ILE A 11 3.81 13.94 -10.67
CA ILE A 11 2.79 14.63 -9.88
C ILE A 11 2.63 13.92 -8.54
N ASN A 12 2.72 14.68 -7.45
CA ASN A 12 2.43 14.20 -6.10
C ASN A 12 0.99 14.57 -5.74
N LEU A 13 0.07 13.62 -5.95
CA LEU A 13 -1.33 13.76 -5.53
C LEU A 13 -1.55 13.11 -4.16
N PRO A 14 -2.40 13.71 -3.31
CA PRO A 14 -2.85 13.10 -2.06
C PRO A 14 -3.60 11.78 -2.34
N LEU A 15 -3.70 10.94 -1.31
CA LEU A 15 -4.28 9.61 -1.43
C LEU A 15 -5.78 9.65 -1.72
N GLU A 16 -6.50 10.57 -1.06
CA GLU A 16 -7.93 10.81 -1.25
C GLU A 16 -8.26 11.15 -2.70
N GLN A 17 -7.50 12.05 -3.31
CA GLN A 17 -7.70 12.44 -4.71
C GLN A 17 -7.43 11.26 -5.67
N LYS A 18 -6.45 10.40 -5.37
CA LYS A 18 -6.21 9.17 -6.16
C LYS A 18 -7.37 8.18 -6.01
N LEU A 19 -7.93 8.05 -4.80
CA LEU A 19 -9.09 7.22 -4.54
C LEU A 19 -10.30 7.72 -5.31
N GLU A 20 -10.55 9.03 -5.31
CA GLU A 20 -11.64 9.65 -6.05
C GLU A 20 -11.52 9.38 -7.56
N TYR A 21 -10.34 9.60 -8.16
CA TYR A 21 -10.12 9.27 -9.56
C TYR A 21 -10.31 7.78 -9.87
N ALA A 22 -9.88 6.90 -8.96
CA ALA A 22 -10.10 5.47 -9.12
C ALA A 22 -11.59 5.10 -9.06
N LYS A 23 -12.35 5.72 -8.14
CA LYS A 23 -13.81 5.58 -8.05
C LYS A 23 -14.49 6.05 -9.33
N LEU A 24 -14.15 7.22 -9.86
CA LEU A 24 -14.70 7.73 -11.12
C LEU A 24 -14.48 6.75 -12.29
N MET A 25 -13.33 6.08 -12.36
CA MET A 25 -13.06 5.13 -13.44
C MET A 25 -13.73 3.76 -13.29
N VAL A 26 -14.05 3.34 -12.07
CA VAL A 26 -14.56 1.99 -11.78
C VAL A 26 -16.06 1.99 -11.57
N VAL A 27 -16.58 2.99 -10.87
CA VAL A 27 -18.00 3.13 -10.53
C VAL A 27 -18.71 3.96 -11.61
N GLU A 28 -18.19 5.15 -11.90
CA GLU A 28 -18.83 6.11 -12.83
C GLU A 28 -18.43 5.91 -14.31
N GLY A 29 -17.56 4.94 -14.60
CA GLY A 29 -17.20 4.58 -15.98
C GLY A 29 -16.32 5.59 -16.73
N TYR A 30 -15.67 6.54 -16.04
CA TYR A 30 -14.79 7.51 -16.68
C TYR A 30 -13.62 6.82 -17.41
N SER A 31 -13.28 7.35 -18.58
CA SER A 31 -12.15 6.85 -19.36
C SER A 31 -10.81 7.25 -18.73
N THR A 32 -9.78 6.43 -18.95
CA THR A 32 -8.41 6.75 -18.51
C THR A 32 -7.91 8.07 -19.11
N ARG A 33 -8.34 8.43 -20.32
CA ARG A 33 -7.96 9.71 -20.96
C ARG A 33 -8.52 10.91 -20.21
N GLN A 34 -9.80 10.87 -19.83
CA GLN A 34 -10.44 11.94 -19.05
C GLN A 34 -9.72 12.14 -17.71
N ILE A 35 -9.43 11.06 -16.98
CA ILE A 35 -8.70 11.18 -15.71
C ILE A 35 -7.27 11.70 -15.90
N MET A 36 -6.59 11.33 -16.98
CA MET A 36 -5.26 11.90 -17.27
C MET A 36 -5.29 13.41 -17.51
N GLU A 37 -6.38 13.91 -18.11
CA GLU A 37 -6.57 15.33 -18.37
C GLU A 37 -6.88 16.08 -17.07
N ILE A 38 -7.80 15.56 -16.26
CA ILE A 38 -8.19 16.16 -14.97
C ILE A 38 -7.03 16.11 -13.96
N SER A 39 -6.34 14.97 -13.86
CA SER A 39 -5.31 14.75 -12.84
C SER A 39 -3.91 15.17 -13.28
N GLY A 40 -3.72 15.53 -14.56
CA GLY A 40 -2.42 15.77 -15.21
C GLY A 40 -1.50 14.54 -15.30
N ALA A 41 -1.90 13.39 -14.78
CA ALA A 41 -1.01 12.24 -14.59
C ALA A 41 -0.79 11.46 -15.89
N GLY A 42 0.26 10.64 -15.90
CA GLY A 42 0.53 9.73 -17.00
C GLY A 42 -0.40 8.50 -16.99
N ALA A 43 -0.66 7.94 -18.17
CA ALA A 43 -1.53 6.76 -18.35
C ALA A 43 -1.19 5.60 -17.40
N THR A 44 0.09 5.33 -17.19
CA THR A 44 0.55 4.25 -16.30
C THR A 44 0.19 4.50 -14.83
N ALA A 45 0.25 5.76 -14.38
CA ALA A 45 -0.12 6.10 -13.00
C ALA A 45 -1.63 5.92 -12.79
N VAL A 46 -2.43 6.45 -13.72
CA VAL A 46 -3.90 6.34 -13.70
C VAL A 46 -4.35 4.87 -13.76
N GLY A 47 -3.75 4.08 -14.65
CA GLY A 47 -4.03 2.64 -14.75
C GLY A 47 -3.69 1.87 -13.47
N ARG A 48 -2.61 2.26 -12.77
CA ARG A 48 -2.26 1.68 -11.46
C ARG A 48 -3.28 2.00 -10.39
N TRP A 49 -3.78 3.23 -10.31
CA TRP A 49 -4.82 3.59 -9.33
C TRP A 49 -6.10 2.80 -9.56
N LYS A 50 -6.52 2.68 -10.84
CA LYS A 50 -7.69 1.86 -11.21
C LYS A 50 -7.51 0.40 -10.79
N SER A 51 -6.39 -0.21 -11.18
CA SER A 51 -6.13 -1.62 -10.87
C SER A 51 -6.01 -1.88 -9.37
N GLN A 52 -5.36 -0.97 -8.63
CA GLN A 52 -5.24 -1.06 -7.19
C GLN A 52 -6.62 -0.99 -6.51
N TYR A 53 -7.45 -0.01 -6.88
CA TYR A 53 -8.80 0.11 -6.32
C TYR A 53 -9.66 -1.13 -6.61
N GLN A 54 -9.59 -1.71 -7.81
CA GLN A 54 -10.29 -2.95 -8.14
C GLN A 54 -9.81 -4.16 -7.32
N GLN A 55 -8.51 -4.23 -7.00
CA GLN A 55 -7.96 -5.29 -6.14
C GLN A 55 -8.44 -5.12 -4.70
N GLU A 56 -8.41 -3.90 -4.20
CA GLU A 56 -8.88 -3.57 -2.85
C GLU A 56 -10.38 -3.84 -2.67
N LEU A 57 -11.21 -3.56 -3.68
CA LEU A 57 -12.63 -3.94 -3.70
C LEU A 57 -12.84 -5.46 -3.67
N LYS A 58 -11.89 -6.24 -4.18
CA LYS A 58 -11.86 -7.71 -4.10
C LYS A 58 -11.24 -8.21 -2.79
N GLY A 59 -11.03 -7.33 -1.81
CA GLY A 59 -10.45 -7.68 -0.52
C GLY A 59 -8.93 -7.87 -0.53
N HIS A 60 -8.22 -7.54 -1.62
CA HIS A 60 -6.78 -7.68 -1.68
C HIS A 60 -6.10 -6.43 -1.10
N THR A 61 -5.47 -6.57 0.05
CA THR A 61 -4.66 -5.53 0.67
C THR A 61 -3.32 -5.41 -0.04
N PRO A 62 -2.89 -4.20 -0.48
CA PRO A 62 -1.63 -4.06 -1.18
C PRO A 62 -0.43 -4.23 -0.23
N GLU A 63 0.57 -5.00 -0.63
CA GLU A 63 1.82 -5.12 0.12
C GLU A 63 2.82 -4.02 -0.27
N GLY A 64 3.53 -3.47 0.72
CA GLY A 64 4.60 -2.48 0.50
C GLY A 64 4.16 -1.11 -0.05
N LYS A 65 2.86 -0.89 -0.26
CA LYS A 65 2.26 0.38 -0.70
C LYS A 65 1.10 0.73 0.19
N LYS A 66 0.81 2.02 0.37
CA LYS A 66 -0.41 2.44 1.07
C LYS A 66 -1.66 2.03 0.29
N ALA A 67 -2.61 1.42 0.98
CA ALA A 67 -3.93 1.14 0.43
C ALA A 67 -4.70 2.43 0.12
N LEU A 68 -5.57 2.40 -0.90
CA LEU A 68 -6.41 3.53 -1.31
C LEU A 68 -7.66 3.64 -0.44
N THR A 69 -8.31 2.52 -0.15
CA THR A 69 -9.56 2.42 0.62
C THR A 69 -9.29 2.37 2.12
N GLU A 70 -10.19 2.96 2.90
CA GLU A 70 -10.06 3.05 4.36
C GLU A 70 -10.01 1.67 5.02
N ASP A 71 -10.87 0.75 4.57
CA ASP A 71 -10.90 -0.63 5.07
C ASP A 71 -9.55 -1.32 4.90
N GLN A 72 -8.95 -1.19 3.71
CA GLN A 72 -7.65 -1.79 3.41
C GLN A 72 -6.50 -1.07 4.12
N GLN A 73 -6.61 0.25 4.35
CA GLN A 73 -5.66 0.98 5.19
C GLN A 73 -5.71 0.48 6.63
N ARG A 74 -6.91 0.20 7.14
CA ARG A 74 -7.10 -0.35 8.48
C ARG A 74 -6.50 -1.74 8.60
N ILE A 75 -6.71 -2.60 7.59
CA ILE A 75 -6.07 -3.93 7.54
C ILE A 75 -4.54 -3.80 7.62
N GLN A 76 -3.93 -2.95 6.79
CA GLN A 76 -2.48 -2.72 6.85
C GLN A 76 -2.00 -2.24 8.23
N GLN A 77 -2.76 -1.36 8.86
CA GLN A 77 -2.42 -0.87 10.19
C GLN A 77 -2.43 -2.00 11.23
N LEU A 78 -3.45 -2.86 11.16
CA LEU A 78 -3.60 -4.01 12.05
C LEU A 78 -2.51 -5.06 11.81
N GLU A 79 -2.20 -5.39 10.56
CA GLU A 79 -1.10 -6.30 10.20
C GLU A 79 0.23 -5.78 10.74
N LYS A 80 0.49 -4.48 10.62
CA LYS A 80 1.70 -3.86 11.15
C LYS A 80 1.76 -3.91 12.68
N GLN A 81 0.64 -3.71 13.37
CA GLN A 81 0.58 -3.85 14.82
C GLN A 81 0.87 -5.29 15.22
N LEU A 82 0.17 -6.25 14.63
CA LEU A 82 0.33 -7.67 14.89
C LEU A 82 1.76 -8.16 14.65
N TRP A 83 2.41 -7.68 13.58
CA TRP A 83 3.82 -7.99 13.31
C TRP A 83 4.76 -7.48 14.42
N ARG A 84 4.54 -6.25 14.92
CA ARG A 84 5.34 -5.72 16.03
C ARG A 84 5.14 -6.52 17.30
N GLU A 85 3.89 -6.81 17.67
CA GLU A 85 3.57 -7.61 18.86
C GLU A 85 4.21 -9.00 18.79
N LYS A 86 4.11 -9.68 17.64
CA LYS A 86 4.76 -10.99 17.46
C LYS A 86 6.27 -10.90 17.58
N ARG A 87 6.88 -9.90 16.96
CA ARG A 87 8.33 -9.68 17.03
C ARG A 87 8.79 -9.43 18.46
N ASP A 88 8.09 -8.58 19.20
CA ASP A 88 8.44 -8.25 20.58
C ASP A 88 8.28 -9.47 21.50
N ASN A 89 7.23 -10.26 21.28
CA ASN A 89 7.03 -11.53 22.00
C ASN A 89 8.14 -12.54 21.70
N GLU A 90 8.59 -12.65 20.44
CA GLU A 90 9.71 -13.50 20.05
C GLU A 90 11.03 -13.05 20.69
N ILE A 91 11.29 -11.74 20.74
CA ILE A 91 12.48 -11.18 21.40
C ILE A 91 12.43 -11.51 22.89
N LEU A 92 11.29 -11.29 23.56
CA LEU A 92 11.13 -11.58 24.98
C LEU A 92 11.37 -13.06 25.29
N LYS A 93 10.76 -13.96 24.50
CA LYS A 93 10.96 -15.42 24.65
C LYS A 93 12.43 -15.82 24.52
N LYS A 94 13.15 -15.25 23.54
CA LYS A 94 14.58 -15.52 23.34
C LYS A 94 15.41 -15.01 24.52
N ALA A 95 15.13 -13.82 25.03
CA ALA A 95 15.81 -13.26 26.19
C ALA A 95 15.59 -14.12 27.45
N THR A 96 14.35 -14.55 27.70
CA THR A 96 14.03 -15.44 28.83
C THR A 96 14.75 -16.78 28.72
N ALA A 97 14.79 -17.38 27.53
CA ALA A 97 15.50 -18.65 27.32
C ALA A 97 17.00 -18.53 27.59
N LEU A 98 17.63 -17.43 27.15
CA LEU A 98 19.04 -17.14 27.45
C LEU A 98 19.25 -16.96 28.96
N PHE A 99 18.42 -16.16 29.62
CA PHE A 99 18.53 -15.93 31.06
C PHE A 99 18.40 -17.23 31.88
N ILE A 100 17.46 -18.11 31.52
CA ILE A 100 17.30 -19.41 32.20
C ILE A 100 18.54 -20.27 32.00
N ARG A 101 19.08 -20.35 30.78
CA ARG A 101 20.29 -21.13 30.49
C ARG A 101 21.47 -20.60 31.30
N ASP A 102 21.68 -19.29 31.29
CA ASP A 102 22.81 -18.67 31.96
C ASP A 102 22.75 -18.92 33.48
N ASN A 103 21.57 -18.82 34.12
CA ASN A 103 21.42 -19.15 35.55
C ASN A 103 21.69 -20.64 35.87
N ASN A 104 21.38 -21.54 34.94
CA ASN A 104 21.59 -22.97 35.13
C ASN A 104 23.06 -23.40 34.94
N GLU A 105 23.91 -22.57 34.33
CA GLU A 105 25.35 -22.81 34.23
C GLU A 105 26.14 -22.33 35.46
N PHE A 106 25.52 -21.54 36.35
CA PHE A 106 26.12 -21.06 37.61
C PHE A 106 25.60 -21.77 38.87
N SER A 107 24.78 -22.82 38.72
CA SER A 107 24.34 -23.73 39.79
C SER A 107 25.08 -25.06 39.71
#